data_AF-A0A1A9GFE3-F1
#
_entry.id   AF-A0A1A9GFE3-F1
#
_cell.length_a   1.000
_cell.length_b   1.000
_cell.length_c   1.000
_cell.angle_alpha   90.00
_cell.angle_beta   90.00
_cell.angle_gamma   90.00
#
_symmetry.space_group_name_H-M   'P 1'
#
loop_
_entity.id
_entity.type
_entity.pdbx_description
1 polymer ?
#
loop_
_entity_poly.entity_id
_entity_poly.type
_entity_poly.pdbx_seq_one_letter_code
_entity_poly.pdbx_strand_id
1 'polypeptide(L)' 'MTTRIEERRQLNPKDFAIWPDGSWAQIEDIWRGDYTWKSDDYEVIGYDDERRLREVGIADDPDWR' A
#
# COMPACT_ATOMS: atom_id res chain seq x y z
N MET A 1 17.62 -4.87 10.98
CA MET A 1 16.20 -5.20 10.80
C MET A 1 15.85 -4.76 9.41
N THR A 2 15.88 -5.70 8.47
CA THR A 2 15.81 -5.41 7.04
C THR A 2 14.45 -5.91 6.60
N THR A 3 13.46 -5.01 6.52
CA THR A 3 12.18 -5.34 5.90
C THR A 3 12.48 -5.65 4.44
N ARG A 4 12.32 -6.93 4.14
CA ARG A 4 12.73 -7.57 2.91
C ARG A 4 11.79 -7.04 1.83
N ILE A 5 12.28 -6.08 1.04
CA ILE A 5 11.78 -5.81 -0.32
C ILE A 5 12.10 -7.06 -1.13
N GLU A 6 11.44 -8.15 -0.81
CA GLU A 6 11.57 -9.38 -1.53
C GLU A 6 10.64 -9.31 -2.72
N GLU A 7 11.29 -9.38 -3.87
CA GLU A 7 10.72 -9.34 -5.19
C GLU A 7 10.32 -7.93 -5.64
N ARG A 8 11.26 -7.32 -6.38
CA ARG A 8 10.99 -6.21 -7.30
C ARG A 8 10.05 -6.64 -8.41
N ARG A 9 8.83 -7.07 -8.09
CA ARG A 9 7.70 -6.78 -8.95
C ARG A 9 7.73 -5.26 -9.10
N GLN A 10 7.70 -4.80 -10.33
CA GLN A 10 7.64 -3.38 -10.62
C GLN A 10 6.38 -2.87 -9.90
N LEU A 11 6.57 -2.10 -8.82
CA LEU A 11 5.47 -1.55 -8.04
C LEU A 11 4.57 -0.80 -9.01
N ASN A 12 3.30 -1.19 -9.08
CA ASN A 12 2.35 -0.46 -9.89
C ASN A 12 1.89 0.77 -9.11
N PRO A 13 1.68 1.92 -9.79
CA PRO A 13 1.16 3.12 -9.14
C PRO A 13 -0.20 2.90 -8.46
N LYS A 14 -0.96 1.90 -8.93
CA LYS A 14 -2.25 1.50 -8.37
C LYS A 14 -2.15 0.60 -7.14
N ASP A 15 -0.98 0.03 -6.87
CA ASP A 15 -0.81 -0.81 -5.68
C ASP A 15 -1.01 0.03 -4.42
N PHE A 16 -1.34 -0.63 -3.31
CA PHE A 16 -1.66 0.01 -2.05
C PHE A 16 -0.56 -0.24 -1.03
N ALA A 17 -0.09 0.82 -0.38
CA ALA A 17 0.77 0.76 0.79
C ALA A 17 -0.09 0.79 2.06
N ILE A 18 0.25 -0.06 3.03
CA ILE A 18 -0.45 -0.18 4.31
C ILE A 18 0.54 -0.03 5.44
N TRP A 19 0.22 0.88 6.35
CA TRP A 19 1.02 1.09 7.54
C TRP A 19 0.51 0.26 8.73
N PRO A 20 1.37 0.04 9.75
CA PRO A 20 0.99 -0.69 10.95
C PRO A 20 -0.20 -0.09 11.72
N ASP A 21 -0.46 1.21 11.53
CA ASP A 21 -1.62 1.90 12.12
C ASP A 21 -2.94 1.60 11.40
N GLY A 22 -2.92 0.84 10.30
CA GLY A 22 -4.09 0.47 9.51
C GLY A 22 -4.48 1.48 8.44
N SER A 23 -3.87 2.67 8.41
CA SER A 23 -4.07 3.56 7.26
C SER A 23 -3.39 2.98 6.02
N TRP A 24 -3.88 3.38 4.87
CA TRP A 24 -3.39 2.96 3.56
C TRP A 24 -3.31 4.14 2.60
N ALA A 25 -2.55 3.99 1.51
CA ALA A 25 -2.46 4.95 0.43
C ALA A 25 -2.11 4.24 -0.88
N GLN A 26 -2.39 4.86 -2.02
CA GLN A 26 -1.86 4.37 -3.29
C GLN A 26 -0.38 4.68 -3.41
N ILE A 27 0.38 3.79 -4.06
CA ILE A 27 1.80 3.99 -4.33
C ILE A 27 2.04 5.25 -5.16
N GLU A 28 1.12 5.60 -6.07
CA GLU A 28 1.19 6.87 -6.82
C GLU A 28 1.26 8.10 -5.91
N ASP A 29 0.46 8.13 -4.83
CA ASP A 29 0.43 9.26 -3.90
C ASP A 29 1.72 9.34 -3.06
N ILE A 30 2.29 8.18 -2.71
CA ILE A 30 3.59 8.11 -2.04
C ILE A 30 4.70 8.63 -2.96
N TRP A 31 4.68 8.26 -4.24
CA TRP A 31 5.64 8.75 -5.23
C TRP A 31 5.49 10.24 -5.52
N ARG A 32 4.26 10.76 -5.47
CA ARG A 32 3.97 12.20 -5.54
C ARG A 32 4.51 12.97 -4.34
N GLY A 33 4.77 12.27 -3.23
CA GLY A 33 5.37 12.82 -2.02
C GLY A 33 4.35 13.21 -0.94
N ASP A 34 3.07 12.88 -1.12
CA ASP A 34 1.99 13.26 -0.20
C ASP A 34 2.11 12.58 1.17
N TYR A 35 2.88 11.49 1.23
CA TYR A 35 3.13 10.69 2.44
C TYR A 35 4.59 10.73 2.90
N THR A 36 5.39 11.72 2.49
CA THR A 36 6.80 11.89 2.90
C THR A 36 7.00 12.10 4.41
N TRP A 37 5.95 12.46 5.13
CA TRP A 37 5.94 12.58 6.60
C TRP A 37 5.70 11.25 7.32
N LYS A 38 5.38 10.19 6.57
CA LYS A 38 5.08 8.85 7.09
C LYS A 38 6.27 7.91 6.88
N SER A 39 6.36 6.85 7.67
CA SER A 39 7.48 5.91 7.61
C SER A 39 7.45 5.10 6.31
N ASP A 40 8.62 4.75 5.77
CA ASP A 40 8.73 3.82 4.63
C ASP A 40 8.46 2.35 5.03
N ASP A 41 8.18 2.07 6.31
CA ASP A 41 7.80 0.73 6.79
C ASP A 41 6.29 0.51 6.54
N TYR A 42 5.96 0.17 5.30
CA TYR A 42 4.62 -0.21 4.87
C TYR A 42 4.64 -1.57 4.13
N GLU A 43 3.54 -2.32 4.24
CA GLU A 43 3.27 -3.49 3.41
C GLU A 43 2.66 -3.03 2.07
N VAL A 44 3.10 -3.59 0.95
CA VAL A 44 2.49 -3.32 -0.35
C VAL A 44 1.56 -4.45 -0.75
N ILE A 45 0.31 -4.11 -1.07
CA ILE A 45 -0.70 -5.01 -1.60
C ILE A 45 -1.00 -4.63 -3.05
N GLY A 46 -1.00 -5.64 -3.92
CA GLY A 46 -1.34 -5.46 -5.32
C GLY A 46 -2.80 -5.00 -5.48
N TYR A 47 -3.05 -4.05 -6.37
CA TYR A 47 -4.42 -3.55 -6.62
C TYR A 47 -5.40 -4.63 -7.11
N ASP A 48 -4.87 -5.68 -7.74
CA ASP A 48 -5.62 -6.83 -8.26
C ASP A 48 -5.91 -7.90 -7.19
N ASP A 49 -5.25 -7.82 -6.02
CA ASP A 49 -5.43 -8.78 -4.93
C ASP A 49 -6.63 -8.40 -4.04
N GLU A 50 -7.82 -8.42 -4.63
CA GLU A 50 -9.09 -8.07 -3.95
C GLU A 50 -9.31 -8.87 -2.66
N ARG A 51 -8.83 -10.12 -2.62
CA ARG A 51 -8.93 -10.96 -1.42
C ARG A 51 -8.15 -10.34 -0.27
N ARG A 52 -6.88 -10.00 -0.52
CA ARG A 52 -6.02 -9.40 0.49
C ARG A 52 -6.52 -8.00 0.87
N LEU A 53 -6.95 -7.20 -0.10
CA LEU A 53 -7.54 -5.87 0.13
C LEU A 53 -8.79 -5.92 1.03
N ARG A 54 -9.60 -6.98 0.92
CA ARG A 54 -10.73 -7.20 1.85
C ARG A 54 -10.27 -7.66 3.23
N GLU A 55 -9.25 -8.50 3.33
CA GLU A 55 -8.71 -8.95 4.62
C GLU A 55 -8.16 -7.79 5.48
N VAL A 56 -7.58 -6.77 4.84
CA VAL A 56 -7.05 -5.57 5.50
C VAL A 56 -8.07 -4.44 5.63
N GLY A 57 -9.29 -4.61 5.09
CA GLY A 57 -10.36 -3.62 5.16
C GLY A 57 -10.29 -2.46 4.17
N ILE A 58 -9.32 -2.45 3.23
CA ILE A 58 -9.24 -1.43 2.17
C ILE A 58 -10.44 -1.52 1.25
N ALA A 59 -10.84 -2.73 0.85
CA ALA A 59 -11.98 -2.93 -0.05
C ALA A 59 -13.34 -2.55 0.56
N ASP A 60 -13.38 -2.21 1.86
CA ASP A 60 -14.58 -1.73 2.57
C ASP A 60 -14.67 -0.20 2.55
N ASP A 61 -13.55 0.51 2.39
CA ASP A 61 -13.51 1.96 2.32
C ASP A 61 -13.99 2.44 0.95
N PRO A 62 -14.97 3.35 0.82
CA PRO A 62 -15.54 3.73 -0.48
C PRO A 62 -14.57 4.44 -1.44
N ASP A 63 -13.42 4.92 -0.96
CA ASP A 63 -12.41 5.65 -1.75
C ASP A 63 -11.41 4.72 -2.46
N TRP A 64 -11.48 3.41 -2.21
CA TRP A 64 -10.51 2.44 -2.75
C TRP A 64 -10.61 2.18 -4.26
N ARG A 65 -11.66 2.65 -4.95
CA ARG A 65 -12.01 2.27 -6.33
C ARG A 65 -11.92 3.40 -7.35
#